data_AF-A0A511DGL4-F1
#
_entry.id   AF-A0A511DGL4-F1
#
_cell.length_a   1.000
_cell.length_b   1.000
_cell.length_c   1.000
_cell.angle_alpha   90.00
_cell.angle_beta   90.00
_cell.angle_gamma   90.00
#
_symmetry.space_group_name_H-M   'P 1'
#
loop_
_entity.id
_entity.type
_entity.pdbx_description
1 polymer ?
#
loop_
_entity_poly.entity_id
_entity_poly.type
_entity_poly.pdbx_seq_one_letter_code
_entity_poly.pdbx_strand_id
1 'polypeptide(L)'
;MGLVATMCGIASSRPAVSTSPGAAGAPPSADTDLFGATGWQAMLGWLRSEHGGTVVVGATVYPTYARIEIVEPDDARHTRRVAYPPRSGASDLTGNRKLDGPLVDLAGVDDAAVRALLATAPERLRVSDPTSTYVLFGFPTRPVDQIGVYVANEHRQSGMLTATVRGEVLSVSPVEG
;
A
#
# COMPACT_ATOMS: atom_id res chain seq x y z
N MET A 1 -65.60 -38.17 -35.44
CA MET A 1 -64.43 -39.05 -35.38
C MET A 1 -63.26 -38.27 -35.96
N GLY A 2 -62.23 -37.98 -35.15
CA GLY A 2 -61.06 -37.19 -35.56
C GLY A 2 -60.76 -36.04 -34.59
N LEU A 3 -60.07 -36.37 -33.50
CA LEU A 3 -59.51 -35.48 -32.49
C LEU A 3 -58.18 -34.90 -32.99
N VAL A 4 -57.99 -33.58 -32.93
CA VAL A 4 -56.67 -32.93 -33.06
C VAL A 4 -56.52 -31.92 -31.94
N ALA A 5 -55.67 -32.27 -30.99
CA ALA A 5 -55.13 -31.38 -29.97
C ALA A 5 -53.86 -30.74 -30.51
N THR A 6 -53.72 -29.42 -30.36
CA THR A 6 -52.43 -28.74 -30.48
C THR A 6 -52.27 -27.80 -29.29
N MET A 7 -51.28 -28.14 -28.46
CA MET A 7 -50.84 -27.41 -27.28
C MET A 7 -50.29 -26.03 -27.65
N CYS A 8 -50.70 -24.99 -26.92
CA CYS A 8 -50.07 -23.68 -26.97
C CYS A 8 -48.90 -23.65 -25.97
N GLY A 9 -47.74 -23.23 -26.45
CA GLY A 9 -46.44 -23.38 -25.81
C GLY A 9 -46.23 -22.56 -24.55
N ILE A 10 -45.46 -23.15 -23.64
CA ILE A 10 -44.80 -22.53 -22.51
C ILE A 10 -43.83 -21.43 -22.98
N ALA A 11 -44.11 -20.18 -22.61
CA ALA A 11 -43.20 -19.07 -22.78
C ALA A 11 -42.09 -19.15 -21.70
N SER A 12 -40.92 -19.66 -22.08
CA SER A 12 -39.72 -19.65 -21.24
C SER A 12 -39.24 -18.23 -20.99
N SER A 13 -39.53 -17.69 -19.81
CA SER A 13 -38.95 -16.43 -19.33
C SER A 13 -37.47 -16.64 -19.03
N ARG A 14 -36.58 -16.18 -19.92
CA ARG A 14 -35.14 -16.06 -19.60
C ARG A 14 -34.97 -14.93 -18.58
N PRO A 15 -34.35 -15.15 -17.41
CA PRO A 15 -33.91 -14.04 -16.59
C PRO A 15 -32.82 -13.28 -17.38
N ALA A 16 -33.08 -12.00 -17.63
CA ALA A 16 -32.06 -11.09 -18.11
C ALA A 16 -30.99 -10.97 -17.03
N VAL A 17 -29.80 -11.51 -17.31
CA VAL A 17 -28.62 -11.27 -16.50
C VAL A 17 -28.22 -9.83 -16.77
N SER A 18 -28.71 -8.91 -15.94
CA SER A 18 -28.19 -7.54 -15.88
C SER A 18 -26.77 -7.61 -15.33
N THR A 19 -25.79 -7.78 -16.20
CA THR A 19 -24.40 -7.50 -15.90
C THR A 19 -24.27 -6.01 -15.62
N SER A 20 -24.30 -5.66 -14.34
CA SER A 20 -23.90 -4.34 -13.86
C SER A 20 -22.48 -4.06 -14.36
N PRO A 21 -22.19 -2.91 -14.98
CA PRO A 21 -20.83 -2.55 -15.31
C PRO A 21 -20.00 -2.55 -14.03
N GLY A 22 -18.85 -3.23 -14.08
CA GLY A 22 -17.92 -3.30 -12.97
C GLY A 22 -17.62 -1.92 -12.43
N ALA A 23 -17.78 -1.76 -11.11
CA ALA A 23 -17.28 -0.62 -10.40
C ALA A 23 -15.76 -0.61 -10.54
N ALA A 24 -15.25 0.08 -11.55
CA ALA A 24 -13.92 0.63 -11.50
C ALA A 24 -13.91 1.54 -10.28
N GLY A 25 -13.27 1.07 -9.19
CA GLY A 25 -13.24 1.76 -7.92
C GLY A 25 -12.81 3.20 -8.13
N ALA A 26 -13.57 4.13 -7.55
CA ALA A 26 -13.21 5.54 -7.55
C ALA A 26 -11.76 5.69 -7.06
N PRO A 27 -10.97 6.61 -7.65
CA PRO A 27 -9.63 6.87 -7.16
C PRO A 27 -9.72 7.22 -5.66
N PRO A 28 -8.82 6.70 -4.82
CA PRO A 28 -8.91 6.94 -3.39
C PRO A 28 -8.76 8.43 -3.13
N SER A 29 -9.71 8.96 -2.38
CA SER A 29 -9.63 10.30 -1.80
C SER A 29 -8.44 10.36 -0.83
N ALA A 30 -7.92 11.56 -0.59
CA ALA A 30 -6.86 11.83 0.38
C ALA A 30 -7.15 11.34 1.81
N ASP A 31 -8.39 10.95 2.09
CA ASP A 31 -8.87 10.40 3.37
C ASP A 31 -8.81 8.87 3.45
N THR A 32 -8.36 8.17 2.40
CA THR A 32 -8.26 6.71 2.44
C THR A 32 -7.06 6.29 3.29
N ASP A 33 -7.33 5.54 4.36
CA ASP A 33 -6.29 4.99 5.21
C ASP A 33 -5.43 3.96 4.44
N LEU A 34 -4.16 4.32 4.19
CA LEU A 34 -3.16 3.50 3.51
C LEU A 34 -2.66 2.33 4.35
N PHE A 35 -2.89 2.35 5.67
CA PHE A 35 -2.65 1.16 6.49
C PHE A 35 -3.75 0.13 6.31
N GLY A 36 -4.96 0.55 5.92
CA GLY A 36 -6.04 -0.35 5.54
C GLY A 36 -5.76 -1.14 4.26
N ALA A 37 -6.38 -2.31 4.12
CA ALA A 37 -6.27 -3.15 2.92
C ALA A 37 -6.63 -2.38 1.65
N THR A 38 -7.72 -1.61 1.69
CA THR A 38 -8.21 -0.84 0.54
C THR A 38 -7.21 0.24 0.13
N GLY A 39 -6.69 1.02 1.08
CA GLY A 39 -5.72 2.08 0.77
C GLY A 39 -4.39 1.53 0.26
N TRP A 40 -3.90 0.45 0.87
CA TRP A 40 -2.71 -0.26 0.40
C TRP A 40 -2.87 -0.75 -1.05
N GLN A 41 -3.96 -1.46 -1.34
CA GLN A 41 -4.19 -1.98 -2.69
C GLN A 41 -4.40 -0.87 -3.72
N ALA A 42 -5.05 0.23 -3.35
CA ALA A 42 -5.22 1.37 -4.23
C ALA A 42 -3.87 2.04 -4.55
N MET A 43 -2.97 2.16 -3.56
CA MET A 43 -1.60 2.65 -3.77
C MET A 43 -0.82 1.75 -4.74
N LEU A 44 -0.90 0.42 -4.55
CA LEU A 44 -0.27 -0.53 -5.47
C LEU A 44 -0.87 -0.46 -6.88
N GLY A 45 -2.18 -0.28 -7.00
CA GLY A 45 -2.86 -0.09 -8.28
C GLY A 45 -2.36 1.15 -9.02
N TRP A 46 -2.24 2.27 -8.30
CA TRP A 46 -1.69 3.51 -8.83
C TRP A 46 -0.22 3.36 -9.27
N LEU A 47 0.63 2.72 -8.46
CA LEU A 47 2.02 2.43 -8.83
C LEU A 47 2.12 1.64 -10.14
N ARG A 48 1.27 0.62 -10.32
CA ARG A 48 1.24 -0.16 -11.57
C ARG A 48 0.77 0.67 -12.76
N SER A 49 -0.26 1.48 -12.59
CA SER A 49 -0.84 2.31 -13.66
C SER A 49 0.10 3.42 -14.10
N GLU A 50 0.63 4.21 -13.16
CA GLU A 50 1.35 5.45 -13.46
C GLU A 50 2.87 5.25 -13.56
N HIS A 51 3.40 4.19 -12.97
CA HIS A 51 4.85 3.98 -12.83
C HIS A 51 5.29 2.58 -13.30
N GLY A 52 4.39 1.77 -13.86
CA GLY A 52 4.71 0.51 -14.52
C GLY A 52 5.01 -0.67 -13.60
N GLY A 53 4.93 -0.52 -12.27
CA GLY A 53 5.17 -1.62 -11.34
C GLY A 53 5.14 -1.22 -9.87
N THR A 54 5.26 -2.22 -8.99
CA THR A 54 5.29 -2.06 -7.52
C THR A 54 6.68 -2.19 -6.91
N VAL A 55 7.69 -2.35 -7.77
CA VAL A 55 9.10 -2.46 -7.39
C VAL A 55 9.69 -1.07 -7.26
N VAL A 56 10.19 -0.73 -6.08
CA VAL A 56 10.63 0.62 -5.70
C VAL A 56 11.99 0.57 -5.01
N VAL A 57 12.65 1.72 -4.91
CA VAL A 57 13.89 1.87 -4.13
C VAL A 57 13.61 1.81 -2.63
N GLY A 58 12.57 2.52 -2.22
CA GLY A 58 12.12 2.59 -0.85
C GLY A 58 10.83 3.41 -0.76
N ALA A 59 10.16 3.31 0.38
CA ALA A 59 8.93 4.04 0.64
C ALA A 59 8.80 4.41 2.11
N THR A 60 8.17 5.54 2.39
CA THR A 60 7.66 5.93 3.70
C THR A 60 6.15 6.08 3.59
N VAL A 61 5.41 5.24 4.29
CA VAL A 61 3.95 5.18 4.23
C VAL A 61 3.37 5.69 5.55
N TYR A 62 2.63 6.79 5.48
CA TYR A 62 1.81 7.37 6.56
C TYR A 62 0.36 6.91 6.37
N PRO A 63 -0.53 7.09 7.38
CA PRO A 63 -1.94 6.72 7.26
C PRO A 63 -2.63 7.34 6.04
N THR A 64 -2.32 8.59 5.70
CA THR A 64 -3.05 9.33 4.65
C THR A 64 -2.23 9.58 3.39
N TYR A 65 -0.93 9.26 3.40
CA TYR A 65 -0.08 9.46 2.23
C TYR A 65 1.19 8.62 2.26
N ALA A 66 1.80 8.38 1.10
CA ALA A 66 3.09 7.75 0.97
C ALA A 66 4.05 8.66 0.20
N ARG A 67 5.34 8.55 0.52
CA ARG A 67 6.46 9.06 -0.27
C ARG A 67 7.24 7.87 -0.77
N ILE A 68 7.35 7.74 -2.07
CA ILE A 68 7.90 6.55 -2.71
C ILE A 68 9.02 6.98 -3.64
N GLU A 69 10.16 6.32 -3.54
CA GLU A 69 11.28 6.52 -4.45
C GLU A 69 11.24 5.41 -5.51
N ILE A 70 10.91 5.78 -6.74
CA ILE A 70 10.85 4.88 -7.90
C ILE A 70 12.12 5.00 -8.74
N VAL A 71 12.42 3.97 -9.52
CA VAL A 71 13.45 4.03 -10.57
C VAL A 71 12.86 4.78 -11.76
N GLU A 72 13.64 5.66 -12.39
CA GLU A 72 13.18 6.34 -13.59
C GLU A 72 13.06 5.33 -14.75
N PRO A 73 11.94 5.31 -15.48
CA PRO A 73 11.69 4.33 -16.53
C PRO A 73 12.70 4.45 -17.68
N ASP A 74 13.15 5.67 -17.98
CA ASP A 74 14.08 5.96 -19.09
C ASP A 74 15.56 5.90 -18.67
N ASP A 75 15.85 5.90 -17.37
CA ASP A 75 17.23 5.81 -16.87
C ASP A 75 17.32 5.15 -15.48
N ALA A 76 17.72 3.88 -15.47
CA ALA A 76 17.88 3.10 -14.24
C ALA A 76 18.94 3.64 -13.26
N ARG A 77 19.79 4.60 -13.67
CA ARG A 77 20.75 5.29 -12.81
C ARG A 77 20.13 6.44 -12.02
N HIS A 78 18.89 6.80 -12.33
CA HIS A 78 18.17 7.87 -11.68
C HIS A 78 16.94 7.34 -10.94
N THR A 79 16.60 8.05 -9.88
CA THR A 79 15.38 7.82 -9.10
C THR A 79 14.54 9.07 -9.10
N ARG A 80 13.25 8.87 -8.87
CA ARG A 80 12.28 9.94 -8.71
C ARG A 80 11.46 9.71 -7.46
N ARG A 81 11.29 10.76 -6.67
CA ARG A 81 10.39 10.73 -5.52
C ARG A 81 9.01 11.19 -5.93
N VAL A 82 8.05 10.29 -5.78
CA VAL A 82 6.63 10.52 -6.05
C VAL A 82 5.84 10.44 -4.75
N ALA A 83 4.70 11.12 -4.71
CA ALA A 83 3.80 11.12 -3.56
C ALA A 83 2.46 10.49 -3.93
N TYR A 84 1.90 9.73 -2.99
CA TYR A 84 0.57 9.16 -3.10
C TYR A 84 -0.32 9.58 -1.92
N PRO A 85 -1.58 9.95 -2.12
CA PRO A 85 -2.19 10.31 -3.40
C PRO A 85 -1.40 11.45 -4.09
N PRO A 86 -1.44 11.54 -5.43
CA PRO A 86 -0.75 12.59 -6.16
C PRO A 86 -1.24 13.97 -5.70
N ARG A 87 -0.32 14.89 -5.43
CA ARG A 87 -0.62 16.25 -4.97
C ARG A 87 -0.18 17.27 -6.01
N SER A 88 -1.05 18.23 -6.32
CA SER A 88 -0.69 19.35 -7.18
C SER A 88 0.48 20.14 -6.58
N GLY A 89 1.50 20.41 -7.40
CA GLY A 89 2.70 21.14 -6.96
C GLY A 89 3.72 20.32 -6.19
N ALA A 90 3.54 19.00 -6.00
CA ALA A 90 4.63 18.14 -5.58
C ALA A 90 5.69 18.11 -6.69
N SER A 91 6.84 18.73 -6.44
CA SER A 91 7.98 18.63 -7.35
C SER A 91 8.59 17.24 -7.22
N ASP A 92 8.64 16.52 -8.34
CA ASP A 92 9.41 15.31 -8.46
C ASP A 92 10.88 15.63 -8.17
N LEU A 93 11.40 15.09 -7.06
CA LEU A 93 12.83 15.20 -6.76
C LEU A 93 13.54 14.04 -7.42
N THR A 94 14.47 14.36 -8.31
CA THR A 94 15.33 13.37 -8.95
C THR A 94 16.60 13.15 -8.13
N GLY A 95 17.07 11.90 -8.11
CA GLY A 95 18.28 11.49 -7.42
C GLY A 95 19.10 10.52 -8.25
N ASN A 96 20.34 10.29 -7.84
CA ASN A 96 21.21 9.29 -8.44
C ASN A 96 21.11 8.00 -7.62
N ARG A 97 21.17 6.86 -8.32
CA ARG A 97 21.14 5.53 -7.73
C ARG A 97 22.24 4.65 -8.29
N LYS A 98 22.75 3.76 -7.44
CA LYS A 98 23.61 2.65 -7.87
C LYS A 98 22.76 1.59 -8.57
N LEU A 99 23.15 1.18 -9.78
CA LEU A 99 22.42 0.17 -10.57
C LEU A 99 22.20 -1.15 -9.82
N ASP A 100 23.21 -1.62 -9.08
CA ASP A 100 23.13 -2.85 -8.27
C ASP A 100 22.51 -2.62 -6.87
N GLY A 101 21.89 -1.47 -6.64
CA GLY A 101 21.17 -1.20 -5.41
C GLY A 101 20.01 -2.20 -5.26
N PRO A 102 19.64 -2.58 -4.03
CA PRO A 102 18.53 -3.49 -3.84
C PRO A 102 17.20 -2.75 -4.08
N LEU A 103 16.16 -3.49 -4.45
CA LEU A 103 14.80 -2.99 -4.72
C LEU A 103 13.80 -3.75 -3.84
N VAL A 104 12.74 -3.05 -3.44
CA VAL A 104 11.62 -3.63 -2.67
C VAL A 104 10.42 -3.77 -3.59
N ASP A 105 9.84 -4.96 -3.64
CA ASP A 105 8.50 -5.11 -4.21
C ASP A 105 7.44 -4.90 -3.12
N LEU A 106 6.73 -3.77 -3.20
CA LEU A 106 5.66 -3.46 -2.24
C LEU A 106 4.47 -4.42 -2.39
N ALA A 107 4.27 -5.05 -3.55
CA ALA A 107 3.22 -6.05 -3.71
C ALA A 107 3.55 -7.38 -3.02
N GLY A 108 4.82 -7.65 -2.73
CA GLY A 108 5.27 -8.85 -2.02
C GLY A 108 5.14 -8.76 -0.50
N VAL A 109 4.85 -7.57 0.03
CA VAL A 109 4.66 -7.32 1.46
C VAL A 109 3.33 -7.92 1.92
N ASP A 110 3.36 -8.59 3.07
CA ASP A 110 2.14 -9.06 3.73
C ASP A 110 1.44 -7.88 4.41
N ASP A 111 0.46 -7.29 3.73
CA ASP A 111 -0.29 -6.12 4.22
C ASP A 111 -1.09 -6.42 5.49
N ALA A 112 -1.56 -7.66 5.65
CA ALA A 112 -2.24 -8.09 6.87
C ALA A 112 -1.27 -8.14 8.07
N ALA A 113 -0.06 -8.63 7.86
CA ALA A 113 0.97 -8.65 8.88
C ALA A 113 1.43 -7.23 9.25
N VAL A 114 1.59 -6.34 8.27
CA VAL A 114 1.90 -4.91 8.52
C VAL A 114 0.80 -4.25 9.36
N ARG A 115 -0.48 -4.49 9.05
CA ARG A 115 -1.60 -3.99 9.87
C ARG A 115 -1.54 -4.49 11.31
N ALA A 116 -1.27 -5.77 11.52
CA ALA A 116 -1.16 -6.34 12.85
C ALA A 116 0.00 -5.72 13.65
N LEU A 117 1.13 -5.44 13.00
CA LEU A 117 2.24 -4.72 13.62
C LEU A 117 1.86 -3.29 13.97
N LEU A 118 1.23 -2.55 13.04
CA LEU A 118 0.77 -1.18 13.29
C LEU A 118 -0.20 -1.09 14.48
N ALA A 119 -1.11 -2.05 14.61
CA ALA A 119 -2.07 -2.10 15.72
C ALA A 119 -1.40 -2.34 17.08
N THR A 120 -0.26 -3.05 17.11
CA THR A 120 0.44 -3.40 18.36
C THR A 120 1.67 -2.54 18.65
N ALA A 121 2.13 -1.76 17.67
CA ALA A 121 3.36 -0.96 17.79
C ALA A 121 3.33 0.08 18.91
N PRO A 122 2.25 0.88 19.12
CA PRO A 122 2.24 1.89 20.19
C PRO A 122 2.49 1.30 21.58
N GLU A 123 1.84 0.18 21.89
CA GLU A 123 2.00 -0.54 23.16
C GLU A 123 3.41 -1.12 23.29
N ARG A 124 3.88 -1.85 22.27
CA ARG A 124 5.23 -2.46 22.28
C ARG A 124 6.35 -1.44 22.39
N LEU A 125 6.14 -0.25 21.81
CA LEU A 125 7.10 0.85 21.83
C LEU A 125 6.95 1.77 23.03
N ARG A 126 5.93 1.55 23.87
CA ARG A 126 5.64 2.37 25.06
C ARG A 126 5.44 3.86 24.72
N VAL A 127 4.86 4.14 23.56
CA VAL A 127 4.52 5.51 23.14
C VAL A 127 3.07 5.77 23.49
N SER A 128 2.85 6.57 24.54
CA SER A 128 1.52 7.09 24.87
C SER A 128 1.09 8.14 23.86
N ASP A 129 -0.20 8.18 23.54
CA ASP A 129 -0.82 9.20 22.69
C ASP A 129 -0.07 9.44 21.36
N PRO A 130 0.09 8.40 20.52
CA PRO A 130 0.87 8.50 19.29
C PRO A 130 0.25 9.52 18.32
N THR A 131 1.06 10.48 17.86
CA THR A 131 0.65 11.51 16.90
C THR A 131 1.33 11.35 15.54
N SER A 132 2.37 10.52 15.45
CA SER A 132 3.01 10.17 14.19
C SER A 132 3.32 8.69 14.12
N THR A 133 2.73 8.01 13.13
CA THR A 133 2.99 6.60 12.84
C THR A 133 3.26 6.44 11.36
N TYR A 134 4.33 5.74 10.99
CA TYR A 134 4.62 5.44 9.59
C TYR A 134 5.45 4.16 9.43
N VAL A 135 5.37 3.56 8.25
CA VAL A 135 6.13 2.36 7.87
C VAL A 135 7.20 2.74 6.87
N LEU A 136 8.41 2.25 7.11
CA LEU A 136 9.60 2.47 6.28
C LEU A 136 9.98 1.18 5.55
N PHE A 137 10.25 1.31 4.25
CA PHE A 137 10.67 0.22 3.35
C PHE A 137 11.95 0.61 2.60
N GLY A 138 12.86 -0.36 2.44
CA GLY A 138 13.96 -0.29 1.47
C GLY A 138 15.04 0.77 1.74
N PHE A 139 15.91 0.95 0.74
CA PHE A 139 17.12 1.77 0.83
C PHE A 139 16.81 3.29 0.76
N PRO A 140 17.61 4.17 1.39
CA PRO A 140 18.77 3.91 2.25
C PRO A 140 18.39 3.43 3.66
N THR A 141 17.10 3.32 3.94
CA THR A 141 16.62 3.21 5.31
C THR A 141 16.78 1.82 5.90
N ARG A 142 16.60 0.74 5.10
CA ARG A 142 16.58 -0.67 5.57
C ARG A 142 16.91 -1.70 4.48
N PRO A 143 17.22 -2.96 4.88
CA PRO A 143 17.22 -4.12 3.99
C PRO A 143 15.87 -4.33 3.30
N VAL A 144 15.87 -4.99 2.14
CA VAL A 144 14.67 -5.13 1.29
C VAL A 144 13.62 -6.12 1.77
N ASP A 145 14.04 -7.05 2.61
CA ASP A 145 13.21 -8.03 3.29
C ASP A 145 12.69 -7.54 4.64
N GLN A 146 12.99 -6.28 5.00
CA GLN A 146 12.63 -5.69 6.28
C GLN A 146 11.76 -4.44 6.11
N ILE A 147 10.92 -4.25 7.12
CA ILE A 147 10.12 -3.04 7.33
C ILE A 147 10.48 -2.47 8.69
N GLY A 148 10.20 -1.19 8.90
CA GLY A 148 10.14 -0.68 10.27
C GLY A 148 8.99 0.27 10.49
N VAL A 149 8.30 0.00 11.58
CA VAL A 149 7.17 0.76 12.08
C VAL A 149 7.72 1.76 13.09
N TYR A 150 7.63 3.03 12.73
CA TYR A 150 7.97 4.13 13.61
C TYR A 150 6.71 4.66 14.27
N VAL A 151 6.79 4.93 15.56
CA VAL A 151 5.72 5.58 16.33
C VAL A 151 6.35 6.70 17.16
N ALA A 152 5.72 7.86 17.18
CA ALA A 152 6.11 9.00 18.01
C ALA A 152 4.90 9.79 18.49
N ASN A 153 5.12 10.60 19.52
CA ASN A 153 4.14 11.53 20.06
C ASN A 153 4.68 12.97 20.12
N GLU A 154 3.83 13.90 20.58
CA GLU A 154 4.17 15.32 20.74
C GLU A 154 5.20 15.59 21.85
N HIS A 155 5.35 14.65 22.79
CA HIS A 155 6.33 14.73 23.89
C HIS A 155 7.75 14.33 23.45
N ARG A 156 8.00 14.17 22.15
CA ARG A 156 9.26 13.68 21.54
C ARG A 156 9.65 12.28 22.00
N GLN A 157 8.69 11.51 22.51
CA GLN A 157 8.89 10.09 22.75
C GLN A 157 8.67 9.38 21.42
N SER A 158 9.63 8.53 21.04
CA SER A 158 9.50 7.72 19.84
C SER A 158 10.15 6.36 20.00
N GLY A 159 9.71 5.43 19.18
CA GLY A 159 10.25 4.09 19.11
C GLY A 159 10.23 3.55 17.70
N MET A 160 10.98 2.47 17.50
CA MET A 160 11.05 1.76 16.24
C MET A 160 10.86 0.27 16.46
N LEU A 161 9.89 -0.33 15.76
CA LEU A 161 9.77 -1.77 15.63
C LEU A 161 10.29 -2.15 14.25
N THR A 162 11.22 -3.09 14.16
CA THR A 162 11.71 -3.63 12.89
C THR A 162 11.23 -5.07 12.75
N ALA A 163 10.72 -5.41 11.57
CA ALA A 163 10.18 -6.72 11.27
C ALA A 163 10.54 -7.12 9.82
N THR A 164 10.34 -8.37 9.47
CA THR A 164 10.39 -8.81 8.08
C THR A 164 9.15 -8.30 7.31
N VAL A 165 9.20 -8.33 5.98
CA VAL A 165 8.02 -8.06 5.12
C VAL A 165 6.87 -9.06 5.31
N ARG A 166 7.09 -10.14 6.07
CA ARG A 166 6.10 -11.13 6.51
C ARG A 166 5.57 -10.87 7.93
N GLY A 167 6.05 -9.81 8.57
CA GLY A 167 5.63 -9.39 9.91
C GLY A 167 6.32 -10.10 11.08
N GLU A 168 7.37 -10.88 10.82
CA GLU A 168 8.17 -11.45 11.90
C GLU A 168 9.00 -10.34 12.56
N VAL A 169 8.82 -10.14 13.87
CA VAL A 169 9.51 -9.08 14.59
C VAL A 169 10.97 -9.43 14.82
N LEU A 170 11.87 -8.56 14.36
CA LEU A 170 13.31 -8.72 14.47
C LEU A 170 13.89 -7.91 15.63
N SER A 171 13.37 -6.71 15.87
CA SER A 171 13.83 -5.82 16.94
C SER A 171 12.72 -4.86 17.38
N VAL A 172 12.71 -4.54 18.67
CA VAL A 172 11.83 -3.54 19.28
C VAL A 172 12.71 -2.58 20.06
N SER A 173 12.71 -1.31 19.65
CA SER A 173 13.41 -0.21 20.31
C SER A 173 12.37 0.75 20.88
N PRO A 174 11.86 0.49 22.11
CA PRO A 174 10.85 1.33 22.74
C PRO A 174 11.45 2.65 23.22
N VAL A 175 10.57 3.56 23.65
CA VAL A 175 10.96 4.75 24.41
C VAL A 175 11.75 4.33 25.64
N GLU A 176 12.96 4.87 25.81
CA GLU A 176 13.68 4.78 27.08
C GLU A 176 12.94 5.63 28.13
N GLY A 177 12.50 4.98 29.20
CA GLY A 177 11.77 5.61 30.30
C GLY A 177 12.68 6.29 31.30
#